data_AF-A0A8H9FYK7-F1
#
_entry.id   AF-A0A8H9FYK7-F1
#
_cell.length_a   1.000
_cell.length_b   1.000
_cell.length_c   1.000
_cell.angle_alpha   90.00
_cell.angle_beta   90.00
_cell.angle_gamma   90.00
#
_symmetry.space_group_name_H-M   'P 1'
#
loop_
_entity.id
_entity.type
_entity.pdbx_description
1 polymer ?
#
loop_
_entity_poly.entity_id
_entity_poly.type
_entity_poly.pdbx_seq_one_letter_code
_entity_poly.pdbx_strand_id
1 'polypeptide(L)'
;MNISCQKDDENDIDNYMGKKVVELRITFGSNYATYGVNFGLQVASIDGGLNSSFRFDGINSTPSIVNDASITHQAEMSPISSSSQSIKTLMPVSSFSIATIAANLTENSTPLTAKYEFYIDGKKTAEKSLSFQSNDYAAKVLIFDVSNPSKLTEN
;
A
#
# COMPACT_ATOMS: atom_id res chain seq x y z
N MET A 1 18.45 18.32 51.40
CA MET A 1 18.21 18.24 49.95
C MET A 1 17.78 16.82 49.65
N ASN A 2 16.49 16.60 49.42
CA ASN A 2 15.99 15.31 48.95
C ASN A 2 15.82 15.41 47.43
N ILE A 3 16.62 14.66 46.69
CA ILE A 3 16.48 14.52 45.25
C ILE A 3 15.46 13.40 45.02
N SER A 4 14.38 13.79 44.35
CA SER A 4 13.26 12.98 43.88
C SER A 4 13.72 11.80 43.02
N CYS A 5 13.18 10.61 43.28
CA CYS A 5 13.08 9.54 42.28
C CYS A 5 11.63 9.53 41.78
N GLN A 6 11.32 10.38 40.81
CA GLN A 6 10.16 10.11 39.95
C GLN A 6 10.53 8.93 39.07
N LYS A 7 9.75 7.85 39.16
CA LYS A 7 9.68 6.85 38.10
C LYS A 7 9.12 7.57 36.90
N ASP A 8 9.95 7.78 35.88
CA ASP A 8 9.47 8.18 34.58
C ASP A 8 8.51 7.11 34.08
N ASP A 9 7.38 7.61 33.58
CA ASP A 9 6.27 6.84 33.03
C ASP A 9 6.78 5.80 32.03
N GLU A 10 6.44 4.53 32.27
CA GLU A 10 6.36 3.51 31.25
C GLU A 10 5.23 3.88 30.27
N ASN A 11 5.42 4.95 29.50
CA ASN A 11 4.88 4.99 28.16
C ASN A 11 5.82 4.13 27.32
N ASP A 12 5.59 2.82 27.42
CA ASP A 12 5.94 1.86 26.36
C ASP A 12 5.25 2.35 25.08
N ILE A 13 5.87 3.33 24.44
CA ILE A 13 5.72 3.56 23.01
C ILE A 13 6.23 2.25 22.44
N ASP A 14 5.30 1.38 22.02
CA ASP A 14 5.55 0.12 21.32
C ASP A 14 6.62 0.33 20.24
N ASN A 15 7.89 0.22 20.64
CA ASN A 15 9.06 0.40 19.80
C ASN A 15 9.36 -0.93 19.10
N TYR A 16 8.29 -1.65 18.72
CA TYR A 16 8.35 -2.97 18.14
C TYR A 16 8.74 -2.82 16.67
N MET A 17 10.06 -2.76 16.45
CA MET A 17 10.76 -3.29 15.27
C MET A 17 10.33 -2.73 13.91
N GLY A 18 10.00 -1.44 13.76
CA GLY A 18 9.90 -0.77 12.44
C GLY A 18 9.07 -1.48 11.36
N LYS A 19 8.19 -2.40 11.75
CA LYS A 19 7.42 -3.29 10.89
C LYS A 19 6.02 -3.39 11.41
N LYS A 20 5.05 -3.28 10.52
CA LYS A 20 3.63 -3.36 10.85
C LYS A 20 2.87 -3.99 9.72
N VAL A 21 1.70 -4.53 10.05
CA VAL A 21 0.73 -4.93 9.02
C VAL A 21 0.14 -3.65 8.43
N VAL A 22 0.30 -3.49 7.13
CA VAL A 22 -0.24 -2.38 6.35
C VAL A 22 -1.50 -2.82 5.63
N GLU A 23 -2.53 -1.97 5.67
CA GLU A 23 -3.74 -2.07 4.85
C GLU A 23 -3.81 -0.89 3.86
N LEU A 24 -3.71 -1.27 2.59
CA LEU A 24 -4.15 -0.62 1.37
C LEU A 24 -5.65 -0.41 1.25
N ARG A 25 -6.24 0.80 1.34
CA ARG A 25 -7.59 1.04 0.80
C ARG A 25 -7.55 1.93 -0.43
N ILE A 26 -8.14 1.47 -1.53
CA ILE A 26 -8.27 2.21 -2.78
C ILE A 26 -9.76 2.48 -3.00
N THR A 27 -10.10 3.74 -3.28
CA THR A 27 -11.44 4.14 -3.72
C THR A 27 -11.35 4.78 -5.09
N PHE A 28 -11.98 4.18 -6.08
CA PHE A 28 -12.00 4.65 -7.45
C PHE A 28 -13.14 5.63 -7.71
N GLY A 29 -12.94 6.56 -8.65
CA GLY A 29 -13.96 7.46 -9.17
C GLY A 29 -15.09 6.70 -9.86
N SER A 30 -16.21 7.37 -10.12
CA SER A 30 -17.45 6.76 -10.63
C SER A 30 -17.30 6.05 -11.99
N ASN A 31 -16.26 6.36 -12.76
CA ASN A 31 -15.94 5.75 -14.05
C ASN A 31 -15.05 4.48 -13.92
N TYR A 32 -14.84 3.94 -12.73
CA TYR A 32 -13.97 2.78 -12.50
C TYR A 32 -14.24 1.58 -13.43
N ALA A 33 -15.51 1.28 -13.72
CA ALA A 33 -15.90 0.14 -14.53
C ALA A 33 -15.46 0.25 -16.01
N THR A 34 -15.06 1.45 -16.47
CA THR A 34 -14.54 1.66 -17.83
C THR A 34 -13.01 1.55 -17.90
N TYR A 35 -12.38 1.14 -16.81
CA TYR A 35 -10.94 0.99 -16.71
C TYR A 35 -10.56 -0.44 -16.31
N GLY A 36 -9.38 -0.85 -16.74
CA GLY A 36 -8.61 -1.94 -16.13
C GLY A 36 -7.43 -1.36 -15.37
N VAL A 37 -6.96 -2.06 -14.34
CA VAL A 37 -5.77 -1.69 -13.57
C VAL A 37 -4.83 -2.87 -13.42
N ASN A 38 -3.54 -2.57 -13.45
CA ASN A 38 -2.48 -3.48 -13.06
C ASN A 38 -1.74 -2.87 -11.86
N PHE A 39 -1.56 -3.67 -10.82
CA PHE A 39 -0.84 -3.31 -9.61
C PHE A 39 0.46 -4.09 -9.50
N GLY A 40 1.57 -3.37 -9.38
CA GLY A 40 2.81 -3.89 -8.81
C GLY A 40 2.81 -3.64 -7.31
N LEU A 41 2.68 -4.69 -6.50
CA LEU A 41 2.66 -4.62 -5.05
C LEU A 41 4.02 -5.09 -4.53
N GLN A 42 4.79 -4.19 -3.94
CA GLN A 42 6.09 -4.52 -3.36
C GLN A 42 6.06 -4.34 -1.85
N VAL A 43 6.65 -5.28 -1.14
CA VAL A 43 6.94 -5.16 0.30
C VAL A 43 8.43 -5.36 0.54
N ALA A 44 8.94 -4.74 1.60
CA ALA A 44 10.29 -4.97 2.07
C ALA A 44 10.36 -5.07 3.59
N SER A 45 11.47 -5.62 4.06
CA SER A 45 11.70 -5.97 5.45
C SER A 45 13.16 -5.69 5.82
N ILE A 46 13.41 -4.79 6.77
CA ILE A 46 14.76 -4.28 7.10
C ILE A 46 15.74 -5.33 7.66
N ASP A 47 15.22 -6.39 8.27
CA ASP A 47 15.96 -7.53 8.87
C ASP A 47 15.56 -8.87 8.21
N GLY A 48 14.96 -8.81 7.02
CA GLY A 48 14.49 -9.99 6.30
C GLY A 48 13.28 -10.66 6.96
N GLY A 49 13.11 -11.97 6.76
CA GLY A 49 11.98 -12.71 7.33
C GLY A 49 10.68 -12.65 6.51
N LEU A 50 10.73 -12.08 5.30
CA LEU A 50 9.72 -12.38 4.29
C LEU A 50 10.00 -13.78 3.76
N ASN A 51 8.97 -14.61 3.69
CA ASN A 51 9.11 -15.96 3.16
C ASN A 51 8.25 -16.13 1.90
N SER A 52 8.49 -17.19 1.15
CA SER A 52 7.82 -17.47 -0.13
C SER A 52 6.30 -17.71 -0.02
N SER A 53 5.79 -17.90 1.19
CA SER A 53 4.35 -18.01 1.46
C SER A 53 3.65 -16.67 1.71
N PHE A 54 4.39 -15.53 1.71
CA PHE A 54 3.79 -14.20 1.82
C PHE A 54 2.69 -14.01 0.76
N ARG A 55 1.52 -13.53 1.18
CA ARG A 55 0.43 -13.14 0.29
C ARG A 55 -0.17 -11.83 0.77
N PHE A 56 -0.89 -11.19 -0.14
CA PHE A 56 -1.80 -10.09 0.20
C PHE A 56 -3.20 -10.67 0.37
N ASP A 57 -3.90 -10.20 1.41
CA ASP A 57 -5.34 -10.41 1.56
C ASP A 57 -6.11 -9.34 0.77
N GLY A 58 -7.32 -9.69 0.35
CA GLY A 58 -8.22 -8.83 -0.40
C GLY A 58 -7.95 -8.72 -1.90
N ILE A 59 -6.82 -9.23 -2.42
CA ILE A 59 -6.53 -9.23 -3.86
C ILE A 59 -5.86 -10.53 -4.33
N ASN A 60 -6.34 -11.07 -5.46
CA ASN A 60 -5.68 -12.17 -6.14
C ASN A 60 -4.42 -11.63 -6.84
N SER A 61 -3.26 -12.07 -6.39
CA SER A 61 -1.97 -11.60 -6.89
C SER A 61 -0.99 -12.76 -7.08
N THR A 62 -0.09 -12.61 -8.06
CA THR A 62 0.93 -13.61 -8.37
C THR A 62 2.32 -13.09 -7.98
N PRO A 63 3.12 -13.84 -7.21
CA PRO A 63 4.49 -13.45 -6.91
C PRO A 63 5.33 -13.39 -8.19
N SER A 64 6.10 -12.33 -8.35
CA SER A 64 7.01 -12.10 -9.49
C SER A 64 8.47 -12.13 -9.07
N ILE A 65 8.80 -11.56 -7.91
CA ILE A 65 10.14 -11.54 -7.33
C ILE A 65 9.99 -11.92 -5.86
N VAL A 66 10.77 -12.89 -5.40
CA VAL A 66 10.73 -13.36 -4.01
C VAL A 66 12.15 -13.53 -3.49
N ASN A 67 12.50 -12.73 -2.48
CA ASN A 67 13.65 -12.96 -1.62
C ASN A 67 13.27 -12.65 -0.16
N ASP A 68 14.21 -12.87 0.76
CA ASP A 68 14.01 -12.71 2.19
C ASP A 68 13.81 -11.24 2.64
N ALA A 69 14.38 -10.30 1.90
CA ALA A 69 14.32 -8.87 2.18
C ALA A 69 13.18 -8.13 1.45
N SER A 70 12.74 -8.63 0.30
CA SER A 70 11.70 -8.01 -0.52
C SER A 70 10.94 -9.00 -1.41
N ILE A 71 9.64 -8.76 -1.52
CA ILE A 71 8.72 -9.54 -2.35
C ILE A 71 7.91 -8.57 -3.21
N THR A 72 7.78 -8.91 -4.50
CA THR A 72 6.93 -8.19 -5.45
C THR A 72 5.88 -9.12 -6.01
N HIS A 73 4.62 -8.72 -5.94
CA HIS A 73 3.50 -9.38 -6.61
C HIS A 73 2.93 -8.49 -7.70
N GLN A 74 2.27 -9.12 -8.67
CA GLN A 74 1.45 -8.46 -9.66
C GLN A 74 -0.02 -8.87 -9.49
N ALA A 75 -0.93 -7.92 -9.67
CA ALA A 75 -2.36 -8.17 -9.69
C ALA A 75 -3.01 -7.37 -10.81
N GLU A 76 -3.96 -7.98 -11.51
CA GLU A 76 -4.70 -7.34 -12.60
C GLU A 76 -6.19 -7.38 -12.30
N MET A 77 -6.89 -6.27 -12.59
CA MET A 77 -8.34 -6.17 -12.54
C MET A 77 -8.83 -5.47 -13.81
N SER A 78 -9.44 -6.21 -14.72
CA SER A 78 -9.92 -5.65 -15.99
C SER A 78 -11.25 -6.32 -16.39
N PRO A 79 -12.39 -5.62 -16.33
CA PRO A 79 -12.57 -4.27 -15.76
C PRO A 79 -12.40 -4.23 -14.24
N ILE A 80 -12.24 -3.04 -13.67
CA ILE A 80 -12.36 -2.86 -12.22
C ILE A 80 -13.80 -3.21 -11.80
N SER A 81 -13.96 -4.23 -10.96
CA SER A 81 -15.26 -4.80 -10.61
C SER A 81 -15.95 -4.14 -9.40
N SER A 82 -15.23 -3.29 -8.66
CA SER A 82 -15.73 -2.60 -7.46
C SER A 82 -15.15 -1.18 -7.37
N SER A 83 -15.94 -0.23 -6.89
CA SER A 83 -15.47 1.15 -6.64
C SER A 83 -14.50 1.24 -5.46
N SER A 84 -14.36 0.17 -4.66
CA SER A 84 -13.42 0.13 -3.54
C SER A 84 -12.71 -1.23 -3.45
N GLN A 85 -11.44 -1.18 -3.07
CA GLN A 85 -10.57 -2.33 -2.90
C GLN A 85 -9.78 -2.18 -1.60
N SER A 86 -9.76 -3.23 -0.76
CA SER A 86 -8.85 -3.31 0.38
C SER A 86 -7.77 -4.37 0.11
N ILE A 87 -6.51 -4.05 0.38
CA ILE A 87 -5.34 -4.91 0.17
C ILE A 87 -4.53 -4.90 1.45
N LYS A 88 -4.38 -6.04 2.11
CA LYS A 88 -3.70 -6.11 3.40
C LYS A 88 -2.50 -7.04 3.34
N THR A 89 -1.39 -6.61 3.91
CA THR A 89 -0.23 -7.48 4.13
C THR A 89 -0.58 -8.54 5.19
N LEU A 90 -0.27 -9.82 4.95
CA LEU A 90 -0.59 -10.88 5.92
C LEU A 90 0.41 -10.98 7.08
N MET A 91 1.53 -10.26 7.00
CA MET A 91 2.53 -10.20 8.04
C MET A 91 3.18 -8.81 8.11
N PRO A 92 3.83 -8.44 9.23
CA PRO A 92 4.45 -7.14 9.37
C PRO A 92 5.55 -6.89 8.33
N VAL A 93 5.55 -5.70 7.72
CA VAL A 93 6.54 -5.24 6.72
C VAL A 93 7.11 -3.90 7.13
N SER A 94 8.31 -3.58 6.68
CA SER A 94 8.97 -2.28 6.93
C SER A 94 8.60 -1.23 5.90
N SER A 95 8.29 -1.65 4.68
CA SER A 95 7.73 -0.78 3.66
C SER A 95 6.73 -1.52 2.79
N PHE A 96 5.80 -0.75 2.25
CA PHE A 96 4.86 -1.19 1.25
C PHE A 96 4.87 -0.18 0.11
N SER A 97 4.93 -0.66 -1.13
CA SER A 97 4.84 0.17 -2.32
C SER A 97 3.80 -0.39 -3.27
N ILE A 98 3.07 0.51 -3.94
CA ILE A 98 2.12 0.17 -4.99
C ILE A 98 2.42 0.99 -6.23
N ALA A 99 2.74 0.30 -7.32
CA ALA A 99 2.75 0.86 -8.66
C ALA A 99 1.39 0.59 -9.30
N THR A 100 0.70 1.63 -9.76
CA THR A 100 -0.59 1.48 -10.46
C THR A 100 -0.45 1.93 -11.91
N ILE A 101 -0.86 1.06 -12.83
CA ILE A 101 -1.13 1.41 -14.23
C ILE A 101 -2.64 1.27 -14.42
N ALA A 102 -3.27 2.27 -15.03
CA ALA A 102 -4.69 2.22 -15.38
C ALA A 102 -4.84 2.38 -16.89
N ALA A 103 -5.59 1.47 -17.51
CA ALA A 103 -5.89 1.49 -18.93
C ALA A 103 -7.39 1.69 -19.12
N ASN A 104 -7.78 2.62 -19.98
CA ASN A 104 -9.16 2.76 -20.39
C ASN A 104 -9.57 1.57 -21.28
N LEU A 105 -10.79 1.09 -21.10
CA LEU A 105 -11.38 0.01 -21.90
C LEU A 105 -12.34 0.54 -22.97
N THR A 106 -12.64 1.84 -22.92
CA THR A 106 -13.53 2.53 -23.84
C THR A 106 -12.87 3.78 -24.39
N GLU A 107 -13.19 4.14 -25.64
CA GLU A 107 -12.74 5.39 -26.25
C GLU A 107 -13.30 6.61 -25.49
N ASN A 108 -12.52 7.71 -25.45
CA ASN A 108 -12.91 8.99 -24.86
C ASN A 108 -13.31 8.97 -23.38
N SER A 109 -12.75 8.05 -22.58
CA SER A 109 -13.01 8.03 -21.14
C SER A 109 -12.44 9.27 -20.44
N THR A 110 -13.20 9.82 -19.50
CA THR A 110 -12.66 10.83 -18.56
C THR A 110 -11.58 10.20 -17.71
N PRO A 111 -10.59 10.96 -17.20
CA PRO A 111 -9.55 10.42 -16.33
C PRO A 111 -10.12 9.62 -15.15
N LEU A 112 -9.50 8.49 -14.83
CA LEU A 112 -9.83 7.72 -13.63
C LEU A 112 -9.20 8.41 -12.42
N THR A 113 -10.00 8.77 -11.43
CA THR A 113 -9.47 9.20 -10.13
C THR A 113 -9.42 8.01 -9.17
N ALA A 114 -8.40 7.97 -8.32
CA ALA A 114 -8.33 6.97 -7.26
C ALA A 114 -7.73 7.60 -6.00
N LYS A 115 -8.38 7.35 -4.86
CA LYS A 115 -7.89 7.71 -3.53
C LYS A 115 -7.27 6.50 -2.88
N TYR A 116 -6.02 6.61 -2.47
CA TYR A 116 -5.23 5.62 -1.76
C TYR A 116 -5.13 6.05 -0.31
N GLU A 117 -5.60 5.22 0.62
CA GLU A 117 -5.53 5.45 2.06
C GLU A 117 -4.76 4.29 2.70
N PHE A 118 -3.71 4.62 3.46
CA PHE A 118 -2.83 3.66 4.12
C PHE A 118 -3.17 3.59 5.60
N TYR A 119 -3.33 2.37 6.10
CA TYR A 119 -3.69 2.10 7.48
C TYR A 119 -2.65 1.21 8.15
N ILE A 120 -2.36 1.52 9.42
CA ILE A 120 -1.61 0.66 10.35
C ILE A 120 -2.51 0.45 11.57
N ASP A 121 -2.65 -0.80 12.00
CA ASP A 121 -3.43 -1.17 13.18
C ASP A 121 -4.87 -0.60 13.15
N GLY A 122 -5.48 -0.55 11.95
CA GLY A 122 -6.83 -0.04 11.72
C GLY A 122 -6.97 1.49 11.72
N LYS A 123 -5.89 2.23 11.98
CA LYS A 123 -5.87 3.70 11.95
C LYS A 123 -5.31 4.21 10.63
N LYS A 124 -5.99 5.19 10.02
CA LYS A 124 -5.48 5.86 8.82
C LYS A 124 -4.23 6.67 9.18
N THR A 125 -3.19 6.52 8.38
CA THR A 125 -1.87 7.14 8.61
C THR A 125 -1.49 8.10 7.50
N ALA A 126 -1.73 7.73 6.24
CA ALA A 126 -1.49 8.56 5.08
C ALA A 126 -2.60 8.40 4.03
N GLU A 127 -2.76 9.39 3.17
CA GLU A 127 -3.62 9.30 2.00
C GLU A 127 -3.07 10.08 0.81
N LYS A 128 -3.47 9.68 -0.39
CA LYS A 128 -3.14 10.37 -1.63
C LYS A 128 -4.20 10.12 -2.69
N SER A 129 -4.56 11.17 -3.42
CA SER A 129 -5.41 11.06 -4.60
C SER A 129 -4.56 11.14 -5.86
N LEU A 130 -4.74 10.19 -6.77
CA LEU A 130 -4.11 10.16 -8.08
C LEU A 130 -5.17 10.24 -9.18
N SER A 131 -4.77 10.73 -10.35
CA SER A 131 -5.60 10.79 -11.55
C SER A 131 -4.84 10.15 -12.72
N PHE A 132 -5.48 9.22 -13.42
CA PHE A 132 -4.92 8.47 -14.54
C PHE A 132 -5.61 8.90 -15.83
N GLN A 133 -4.85 9.45 -16.77
CA GLN A 133 -5.42 9.91 -18.04
C GLN A 133 -5.74 8.72 -18.94
N SER A 134 -6.72 8.87 -19.82
CA SER A 134 -7.17 7.81 -20.73
C SER A 134 -6.13 7.33 -21.75
N ASN A 135 -4.97 7.98 -21.87
CA ASN A 135 -3.86 7.54 -22.73
C ASN A 135 -2.51 7.58 -22.01
N ASP A 136 -2.52 7.63 -20.67
CA ASP A 136 -1.30 7.66 -19.86
C ASP A 136 -1.01 6.26 -19.35
N TYR A 137 -0.03 5.61 -19.98
CA TYR A 137 0.44 4.27 -19.61
C TYR A 137 1.56 4.32 -18.57
N ALA A 138 1.90 5.49 -18.03
CA ALA A 138 2.89 5.58 -16.97
C ALA A 138 2.36 4.98 -15.66
N ALA A 139 3.19 4.16 -15.02
CA ALA A 139 2.90 3.71 -13.68
C ALA A 139 3.03 4.89 -12.71
N LYS A 140 2.07 5.03 -11.81
CA LYS A 140 2.17 5.94 -10.65
C LYS A 140 2.51 5.14 -9.42
N VAL A 141 3.60 5.49 -8.74
CA VAL A 141 4.11 4.71 -7.62
C VAL A 141 3.92 5.47 -6.32
N LEU A 142 3.32 4.81 -5.34
CA LEU A 142 3.24 5.29 -3.96
C LEU A 142 4.06 4.37 -3.07
N ILE A 143 4.97 4.95 -2.30
CA ILE A 143 5.85 4.26 -1.36
C ILE A 143 5.48 4.71 0.05
N PHE A 144 5.16 3.74 0.89
CA PHE A 144 4.80 3.91 2.29
C PHE A 144 5.88 3.28 3.18
N ASP A 145 6.59 4.14 3.91
CA ASP A 145 7.58 3.75 4.92
C ASP A 145 6.88 3.60 6.27
N VAL A 146 6.89 2.39 6.82
CA VAL A 146 6.19 2.07 8.07
C VAL A 146 6.83 2.76 9.27
N SER A 147 8.14 3.05 9.21
CA SER A 147 8.84 3.78 10.26
C SER A 147 8.50 5.28 10.28
N ASN A 148 7.99 5.80 9.15
CA ASN A 148 7.52 7.17 9.03
C ASN A 148 6.15 7.23 8.36
N PRO A 149 5.10 6.75 9.03
CA PRO A 149 3.79 6.49 8.42
C PRO A 149 3.03 7.78 8.07
N SER A 150 3.56 8.94 8.44
CA SER A 150 3.03 10.26 8.06
C SER A 150 3.51 10.74 6.69
N LYS A 151 4.55 10.12 6.13
CA LYS A 151 5.13 10.51 4.84
C LYS A 151 4.84 9.45 3.80
N LEU A 152 4.21 9.89 2.71
CA LEU A 152 4.06 9.10 1.49
C LEU A 152 4.96 9.69 0.41
N THR A 153 5.78 8.85 -0.22
CA THR A 153 6.59 9.26 -1.37
C THR A 153 5.87 8.86 -2.66
N GLU A 154 5.84 9.79 -3.62
CA GLU A 154 5.28 9.60 -4.95
C GLU A 154 6.41 9.62 -5.97
N ASN A 155 6.42 8.66 -6.91
CA ASN A 155 7.34 8.57 -8.04
C ASN A 155 6.59 8.21 -9.32
#